data_AF-A0A9D6TXC6-F1
#
_entry.id   AF-A0A9D6TXC6-F1
#
_cell.length_a   1.000
_cell.length_b   1.000
_cell.length_c   1.000
_cell.angle_alpha   90.00
_cell.angle_beta   90.00
_cell.angle_gamma   90.00
#
_symmetry.space_group_name_H-M   'P 1'
#
loop_
_entity.id
_entity.type
_entity.pdbx_description
1 polymer ?
#
loop_
_entity_poly.entity_id
_entity_poly.type
_entity_poly.pdbx_seq_one_letter_code
_entity_poly.pdbx_strand_id
1 'polypeptide(L)'
;MVTKWVRAAWFAVLVTAILQAVVTDAAAQDKSRLDVILQRGKLIVATMATVPPFAFRDEKGELVGFDIDISRLFAKALFNDPNKV
;
A
#
# COMPACT_ATOMS: atom_id res chain seq x y z
N MET A 1 1.09 -57.61 -3.52
CA MET A 1 2.03 -56.62 -2.95
C MET A 1 1.94 -55.24 -3.63
N VAL A 2 1.68 -55.17 -4.95
CA VAL A 2 1.62 -53.93 -5.77
C VAL A 2 0.47 -52.96 -5.43
N THR A 3 -0.71 -53.47 -5.04
CA THR A 3 -1.90 -52.65 -4.79
C THR A 3 -1.83 -51.76 -3.54
N LYS A 4 -0.96 -52.09 -2.56
CA LYS A 4 -0.74 -51.26 -1.36
C LYS A 4 0.09 -50.00 -1.67
N TRP A 5 1.02 -50.11 -2.62
CA TRP A 5 1.89 -49.02 -3.05
C TRP A 5 1.18 -48.04 -4.00
N VAL A 6 0.32 -48.57 -4.87
CA VAL A 6 -0.55 -47.75 -5.72
C VAL A 6 -1.49 -46.90 -4.86
N ARG A 7 -2.13 -47.50 -3.85
CA ARG A 7 -3.02 -46.77 -2.91
C ARG A 7 -2.28 -45.70 -2.10
N ALA A 8 -1.04 -45.96 -1.68
CA ALA A 8 -0.22 -44.96 -1.00
C ALA A 8 0.17 -43.79 -1.91
N ALA A 9 0.47 -44.05 -3.19
CA ALA A 9 0.74 -43.01 -4.19
C ALA A 9 -0.49 -42.13 -4.46
N TRP A 10 -1.69 -42.74 -4.58
CA TRP A 10 -2.94 -41.99 -4.72
C TRP A 10 -3.24 -41.10 -3.50
N PHE A 11 -2.99 -41.60 -2.29
CA PHE A 11 -3.13 -40.80 -1.07
C PHE A 11 -2.13 -39.63 -1.03
N ALA A 12 -0.88 -39.83 -1.44
CA ALA A 12 0.12 -38.76 -1.47
C ALA A 12 -0.24 -37.64 -2.47
N VAL A 13 -0.74 -38.01 -3.66
CA VAL A 13 -1.23 -37.05 -4.66
C VAL A 13 -2.41 -36.24 -4.11
N LEU A 14 -3.34 -36.89 -3.42
CA LEU A 14 -4.52 -36.25 -2.85
C LEU A 14 -4.17 -35.29 -1.70
N VAL A 15 -3.21 -35.65 -0.85
CA VAL A 15 -2.69 -34.77 0.21
C VAL A 15 -1.97 -33.55 -0.38
N THR A 16 -1.20 -33.73 -1.45
CA THR A 16 -0.48 -32.64 -2.11
C THR A 16 -1.46 -31.66 -2.77
N ALA A 17 -2.54 -32.16 -3.39
CA ALA A 17 -3.59 -31.33 -3.97
C ALA A 17 -4.36 -30.52 -2.91
N ILE A 18 -4.62 -31.10 -1.73
CA ILE A 18 -5.26 -30.39 -0.62
C ILE A 18 -4.33 -29.30 -0.05
N LEU A 19 -3.01 -29.54 0.04
CA LEU A 19 -2.06 -28.51 0.47
C LEU A 19 -2.04 -27.29 -0.46
N GLN A 20 -2.22 -27.49 -1.77
CA GLN A 20 -2.25 -26.39 -2.73
C GLN A 20 -3.52 -25.54 -2.65
N ALA A 21 -4.64 -26.12 -2.23
CA ALA A 21 -5.92 -25.41 -2.10
C ALA A 21 -6.00 -24.49 -0.86
N VAL A 22 -5.17 -24.71 0.16
CA VAL A 22 -5.16 -23.89 1.40
C VAL A 22 -4.38 -22.58 1.23
N VAL A 23 -3.54 -22.46 0.20
CA VAL A 23 -2.65 -21.29 0.00
C VAL A 23 -3.33 -20.15 -0.80
N THR A 24 -4.52 -20.38 -1.38
CA THR A 24 -5.13 -19.43 -2.32
C THR A 24 -5.92 -18.28 -1.68
N ASP A 25 -6.15 -18.27 -0.37
CA ASP A 25 -6.94 -17.21 0.29
C ASP A 25 -6.20 -15.87 0.48
N ALA A 26 -4.89 -15.81 0.27
CA ALA A 26 -4.10 -14.60 0.55
C ALA A 26 -4.02 -13.59 -0.62
N ALA A 27 -4.53 -13.92 -1.80
CA ALA A 27 -4.20 -13.19 -3.03
C ALA A 27 -5.27 -12.20 -3.55
N ALA A 28 -6.45 -12.13 -2.92
CA ALA A 28 -7.58 -11.36 -3.44
C ALA A 28 -8.01 -10.18 -2.55
N GLN A 29 -7.08 -9.60 -1.78
CA GLN A 29 -7.38 -8.34 -1.08
C GLN A 29 -7.27 -7.18 -2.07
N ASP A 30 -8.38 -6.47 -2.30
CA ASP A 30 -8.36 -5.22 -3.07
C ASP A 30 -7.30 -4.27 -2.49
N LYS A 31 -6.49 -3.67 -3.37
CA LYS A 31 -5.46 -2.71 -2.96
C LYS A 31 -6.11 -1.59 -2.16
N SER A 32 -5.65 -1.37 -0.94
CA SER A 32 -6.13 -0.25 -0.15
C SER A 32 -5.72 1.06 -0.81
N ARG A 33 -6.41 2.15 -0.45
CA ARG A 33 -6.01 3.48 -0.89
C ARG A 33 -4.59 3.84 -0.46
N LEU A 34 -4.14 3.33 0.69
CA LEU A 34 -2.79 3.50 1.17
C LEU A 34 -1.79 2.79 0.25
N ASP A 35 -2.08 1.55 -0.16
CA ASP A 35 -1.21 0.79 -1.09
C ASP A 35 -1.04 1.53 -2.42
N VAL A 36 -2.12 2.13 -2.93
CA VAL A 36 -2.06 2.95 -4.15
C VAL A 36 -1.15 4.17 -3.97
N ILE A 37 -1.21 4.83 -2.81
CA ILE A 37 -0.38 6.00 -2.50
C ILE A 37 1.09 5.59 -2.34
N LEU A 38 1.36 4.50 -1.61
CA LEU A 38 2.69 3.96 -1.41
C LEU A 38 3.32 3.51 -2.74
N GLN A 39 2.55 2.80 -3.57
CA GLN A 39 3.00 2.37 -4.91
C GLN A 39 3.30 3.57 -5.82
N ARG A 40 2.55 4.66 -5.71
CA ARG A 40 2.82 5.91 -6.46
C ARG A 40 4.10 6.61 -5.99
N GLY A 41 4.55 6.36 -4.76
CA GLY A 41 5.77 6.93 -4.20
C GLY A 41 5.70 8.43 -3.92
N LYS A 42 4.49 9.01 -3.86
CA LYS A 42 4.25 10.39 -3.41
C LYS A 42 2.82 10.60 -2.91
N LEU A 43 2.68 11.47 -1.92
CA LEU A 43 1.40 12.03 -1.49
C LEU A 43 0.94 13.06 -2.53
N ILE A 44 -0.37 13.25 -2.66
CA ILE A 44 -0.95 14.34 -3.44
C ILE A 44 -2.03 14.93 -2.57
N VAL A 45 -1.91 16.22 -2.26
CA VAL A 45 -2.86 16.95 -1.40
C VAL A 45 -3.47 18.09 -2.20
N ALA A 46 -4.79 18.12 -2.26
CA ALA A 46 -5.53 19.26 -2.79
C ALA A 46 -5.82 20.23 -1.65
N THR A 47 -5.46 21.49 -1.81
CA THR A 47 -5.75 22.58 -0.85
C THR A 47 -5.99 23.89 -1.59
N MET A 48 -6.37 24.93 -0.84
CA MET A 48 -6.51 26.31 -1.32
C MET A 48 -5.16 27.04 -1.21
N ALA A 49 -5.01 28.20 -1.86
CA ALA A 49 -3.77 28.99 -1.82
C ALA A 49 -3.98 30.42 -1.31
N THR A 50 -5.12 30.68 -0.66
CA THR A 50 -5.57 32.03 -0.30
C THR A 50 -6.19 32.09 1.10
N VAL A 51 -5.85 31.14 1.98
CA VAL A 51 -6.43 31.03 3.33
C VAL A 51 -5.33 31.04 4.39
N PRO A 52 -4.75 32.22 4.73
CA PRO A 52 -3.83 32.32 5.86
C PRO A 52 -4.55 32.05 7.19
N PRO A 53 -3.89 31.39 8.18
CA PRO A 53 -2.51 30.86 8.16
C PRO A 53 -2.42 29.39 7.68
N PHE A 54 -3.48 28.83 7.10
CA PHE A 54 -3.58 27.39 6.80
C PHE A 54 -2.91 26.99 5.48
N ALA A 55 -3.27 27.64 4.37
CA ALA A 55 -2.68 27.39 3.06
C ALA A 55 -2.73 28.67 2.23
N PHE A 56 -1.56 29.27 1.99
CA PHE A 56 -1.43 30.53 1.29
C PHE A 56 -0.07 30.66 0.60
N ARG A 57 0.06 31.59 -0.34
CA ARG A 57 1.35 31.93 -0.94
C ARG A 57 2.02 33.04 -0.12
N ASP A 58 3.29 32.85 0.23
CA ASP A 58 4.10 33.88 0.88
C ASP A 58 4.59 34.95 -0.12
N GLU A 59 5.40 35.89 0.37
CA GLU A 59 6.00 36.96 -0.46
C GLU A 59 6.91 36.43 -1.57
N LYS A 60 7.42 35.20 -1.44
CA LYS A 60 8.24 34.53 -2.47
C LYS A 60 7.39 33.73 -3.46
N GLY A 61 6.07 33.69 -3.24
CA GLY A 61 5.13 32.92 -4.04
C GLY A 61 5.10 31.43 -3.68
N GLU A 62 5.79 31.01 -2.62
CA GLU A 62 5.81 29.62 -2.16
C GLU A 62 4.51 29.29 -1.42
N LEU A 63 3.95 28.11 -1.68
CA LEU A 63 2.78 27.64 -0.96
C LEU A 63 3.22 27.18 0.45
N VAL A 64 2.71 27.86 1.48
CA VAL A 64 3.07 27.66 2.89
C VAL A 64 1.82 27.66 3.78
N GLY A 65 2.00 27.31 5.05
CA GLY A 65 0.96 27.31 6.07
C GLY A 65 0.79 25.95 6.73
N PHE A 66 -0.11 25.90 7.72
CA PHE A 66 -0.35 24.70 8.53
C PHE A 66 -0.66 23.44 7.71
N ASP A 67 -1.54 23.54 6.70
CA ASP A 67 -1.92 22.39 5.87
C ASP A 67 -0.72 21.84 5.09
N ILE A 68 0.18 22.73 4.66
CA ILE A 68 1.39 22.40 3.90
C ILE A 68 2.40 21.70 4.80
N ASP A 69 2.58 22.19 6.02
CA ASP A 69 3.49 21.60 7.00
C ASP A 69 3.03 20.19 7.40
N ILE A 70 1.72 20.01 7.64
CA ILE A 70 1.13 18.69 7.91
C ILE A 70 1.30 17.75 6.70
N SER A 71 1.10 18.25 5.49
CA SER A 71 1.28 17.47 4.26
C SER A 71 2.72 16.98 4.08
N ARG A 72 3.70 17.85 4.34
CA ARG A 72 5.13 17.50 4.35
C ARG A 72 5.47 16.51 5.47
N LEU A 73 4.86 16.64 6.64
CA LEU A 73 5.04 15.71 7.75
C LEU A 73 4.55 14.29 7.37
N PHE A 74 3.38 14.19 6.75
CA PHE A 74 2.88 12.90 6.26
C PHE A 74 3.78 12.31 5.16
N ALA A 75 4.26 13.13 4.23
CA ALA A 75 5.20 12.66 3.20
C ALA A 75 6.50 12.12 3.82
N LYS A 76 7.05 12.81 4.82
CA LYS A 76 8.20 12.33 5.58
C LYS A 76 7.90 11.01 6.29
N ALA A 77 6.73 10.88 6.92
CA ALA A 77 6.37 9.64 7.63
C ALA A 77 6.19 8.45 6.67
N LEU A 78 5.62 8.67 5.48
CA LEU A 78 5.33 7.61 4.51
C LEU A 78 6.54 7.24 3.64
N PHE A 79 7.38 8.22 3.28
CA PHE A 79 8.42 8.07 2.27
C PHE A 79 9.83 8.41 2.76
N ASN A 80 9.98 8.80 4.03
CA ASN A 80 11.22 9.32 4.61
C ASN A 80 11.78 10.57 3.88
N ASP A 81 10.91 11.29 3.16
CA ASP A 81 11.25 12.49 2.39
C ASP A 81 10.06 13.48 2.41
N PRO A 82 10.20 14.68 3.03
CA PRO A 82 9.12 15.66 3.10
C PRO A 82 8.75 16.27 1.74
N ASN A 83 9.58 16.09 0.71
CA ASN A 83 9.32 16.61 -0.65
C ASN A 83 8.48 15.66 -1.50
N LYS A 84 8.06 14.51 -0.97
CA LYS A 84 7.19 13.54 -1.66
C LYS A 84 5.71 13.90 -1.52
N VAL A 85 5.36 15.16 -1.76
CA VAL A 85 3.99 15.71 -1.70
C VAL A 85 3.70 16.69 -2.85
#